data_AF-A0A935LDD5-F1
#
_entry.id   AF-A0A935LDD5-F1
#
_cell.length_a   1.000
_cell.length_b   1.000
_cell.length_c   1.000
_cell.angle_alpha   90.00
_cell.angle_beta   90.00
_cell.angle_gamma   90.00
#
_symmetry.space_group_name_H-M   'P 1'
#
loop_
_entity.id
_entity.type
_entity.pdbx_description
1 polymer ?
#
loop_
_entity_poly.entity_id
_entity_poly.type
_entity_poly.pdbx_seq_one_letter_code
_entity_poly.pdbx_strand_id
1 'polypeptide(L)'
;MSKVQVRALADALPGGQADAIETCVQFVCAETGTGTGNVWHGRGRAMMCRRLKHVPLAQHQRDRLVECILHRLATGRFSEQFRDQLRLALHLDRGRSLAVAQCALEVGKPHTARYARWVLSHAVDAMVGDG
;
A
#
# COMPACT_ATOMS: atom_id res chain seq x y z
N MET A 1 -9.76 14.68 -1.59
CA MET A 1 -8.91 15.38 -0.61
C MET A 1 -7.88 16.23 -1.34
N SER A 2 -7.64 17.45 -0.88
CA SER A 2 -6.61 18.34 -1.41
C SER A 2 -5.21 17.99 -0.88
N LYS A 3 -4.16 18.54 -1.52
CA LYS A 3 -2.76 18.35 -1.12
C LYS A 3 -2.49 18.60 0.38
N VAL A 4 -3.07 19.69 0.87
CA VAL A 4 -2.92 20.14 2.25
C VAL A 4 -3.61 19.17 3.21
N GLN A 5 -4.79 18.68 2.87
CA GLN A 5 -5.57 17.78 3.73
C GLN A 5 -4.88 16.43 3.99
N VAL A 6 -4.26 15.79 2.99
CA VAL A 6 -3.54 14.50 3.23
C VAL A 6 -2.24 14.73 3.97
N ARG A 7 -1.56 15.87 3.80
CA ARG A 7 -0.38 16.19 4.61
C ARG A 7 -0.76 16.34 6.08
N ALA A 8 -1.76 17.18 6.37
CA ALA A 8 -2.28 17.34 7.72
C ALA A 8 -2.72 16.00 8.32
N LEU A 9 -3.41 15.16 7.53
CA LEU A 9 -3.84 13.83 7.96
C LEU A 9 -2.65 12.88 8.22
N ALA A 10 -1.63 12.89 7.36
CA ALA A 10 -0.42 12.08 7.55
C ALA A 10 0.42 12.53 8.76
N ASP A 11 0.43 13.84 9.05
CA ASP A 11 1.12 14.40 10.20
C ASP A 11 0.37 14.15 11.52
N ALA A 12 -0.94 13.90 11.47
CA ALA A 12 -1.75 13.51 12.63
C ALA A 12 -1.63 12.02 13.01
N LEU A 13 -1.19 11.15 12.09
CA LEU A 13 -1.04 9.70 12.32
C LEU A 13 -0.16 9.32 13.51
N PRO A 14 0.99 9.96 13.78
CA PRO A 14 1.80 9.70 14.97
C PRO A 14 1.05 9.94 16.28
N GLY A 15 0.01 10.79 16.28
CA GLY A 15 -0.85 11.04 17.43
C GLY A 15 -1.81 9.89 17.75
N GLY A 16 -1.86 8.83 16.94
CA GLY A 16 -2.62 7.61 17.23
C GLY A 16 -4.15 7.77 17.27
N GLN A 17 -4.67 8.88 16.76
CA GLN A 17 -6.12 9.14 16.77
C GLN A 17 -6.84 8.15 15.85
N ALA A 18 -7.76 7.37 16.41
CA ALA A 18 -8.46 6.30 15.70
C ALA A 18 -9.16 6.78 14.41
N ASP A 19 -9.80 7.96 14.45
CA ASP A 19 -10.48 8.55 13.29
C ASP A 19 -9.50 8.95 12.18
N ALA A 20 -8.31 9.45 12.55
CA ALA A 20 -7.27 9.80 11.60
C ALA A 20 -6.71 8.56 10.91
N ILE A 21 -6.53 7.47 11.66
CA ILE A 21 -6.11 6.17 11.13
C ILE A 21 -7.15 5.63 10.15
N GLU A 22 -8.42 5.62 10.55
CA GLU A 22 -9.51 5.13 9.71
C GLU A 22 -9.64 5.94 8.43
N THR A 23 -9.53 7.27 8.52
CA THR A 23 -9.55 8.15 7.34
C THR A 23 -8.35 7.87 6.40
N CYS A 24 -7.17 7.58 6.96
CA CYS A 24 -6.01 7.18 6.16
C CYS A 24 -6.23 5.86 5.45
N VAL A 25 -6.78 4.86 6.15
CA VAL A 25 -7.11 3.55 5.57
C VAL A 25 -8.09 3.73 4.41
N GLN A 26 -9.16 4.50 4.62
CA GLN A 26 -10.14 4.81 3.58
C GLN A 26 -9.51 5.52 2.38
N PHE A 27 -8.63 6.50 2.60
CA PHE A 27 -7.94 7.18 1.52
C PHE A 27 -7.02 6.24 0.73
N VAL A 28 -6.28 5.37 1.41
CA VAL A 28 -5.42 4.36 0.76
C VAL A 28 -6.24 3.33 0.01
N CYS A 29 -7.45 3.00 0.47
CA CYS A 29 -8.32 2.01 -0.17
C CYS A 29 -9.18 2.58 -1.32
N ALA A 30 -9.52 3.87 -1.30
CA ALA A 30 -10.38 4.50 -2.30
C ALA A 30 -9.89 4.24 -3.74
N GLU A 31 -10.78 3.95 -4.69
CA GLU A 31 -10.38 3.78 -6.08
C GLU A 31 -9.85 5.09 -6.69
N THR A 32 -8.88 4.98 -7.60
CA THR A 32 -8.45 6.13 -8.39
C THR A 32 -9.38 6.27 -9.58
N GLY A 33 -10.34 7.18 -9.51
CA GLY A 33 -11.19 7.52 -10.65
C GLY A 33 -10.35 7.92 -11.86
N THR A 34 -10.72 7.43 -13.03
CA THR A 34 -10.06 7.61 -14.34
C THR A 34 -10.16 9.04 -14.91
N GLY A 35 -10.33 10.04 -14.06
CA GLY A 35 -10.33 11.46 -14.44
C GLY A 35 -8.94 12.06 -14.27
N THR A 36 -8.38 12.55 -15.37
CA THR A 36 -7.22 13.45 -15.43
C THR A 36 -7.21 14.44 -14.26
N GLY A 37 -6.38 14.25 -13.23
CA GLY A 37 -6.39 15.24 -12.15
C GLY A 37 -5.48 15.09 -10.94
N ASN A 38 -4.91 13.93 -10.58
CA ASN A 38 -4.19 13.86 -9.30
C ASN A 38 -2.98 12.91 -9.30
N VAL A 39 -1.91 13.27 -10.02
CA VAL A 39 -0.55 12.71 -9.80
C VAL A 39 -0.18 12.69 -8.31
N TRP A 40 -0.72 13.63 -7.55
CA TRP A 40 -0.49 13.73 -6.12
C TRP A 40 -1.22 12.64 -5.29
N HIS A 41 -2.29 12.00 -5.76
CA HIS A 41 -2.93 10.90 -5.02
C HIS A 41 -2.00 9.69 -4.87
N GLY A 42 -1.16 9.39 -5.87
CA GLY A 42 -0.12 8.35 -5.76
C GLY A 42 0.91 8.69 -4.67
N ARG A 43 1.40 9.93 -4.67
CA ARG A 43 2.33 10.47 -3.66
C ARG A 43 1.73 10.48 -2.25
N GLY A 44 0.46 10.88 -2.13
CA GLY A 44 -0.28 10.87 -0.88
C GLY A 44 -0.41 9.46 -0.30
N ARG A 45 -0.78 8.47 -1.12
CA ARG A 45 -0.86 7.06 -0.68
C ARG A 45 0.50 6.52 -0.25
N ALA A 46 1.55 6.82 -1.01
CA ALA A 46 2.91 6.43 -0.65
C ALA A 46 3.34 7.02 0.70
N MET A 47 3.06 8.31 0.93
CA MET A 47 3.33 9.00 2.20
C MET A 47 2.57 8.35 3.37
N MET A 48 1.27 8.12 3.20
CA MET A 48 0.45 7.46 4.22
C MET A 48 0.94 6.05 4.52
N CYS A 49 1.29 5.26 3.50
CA CYS A 49 1.78 3.90 3.72
C CYS A 49 3.06 3.86 4.56
N ARG A 50 3.97 4.83 4.36
CA ARG A 50 5.17 4.96 5.18
C ARG A 50 4.85 5.25 6.63
N ARG A 51 3.83 6.07 6.91
CA ARG A 51 3.42 6.42 8.28
C ARG A 51 2.61 5.31 8.94
N LEU A 52 1.67 4.69 8.21
CA LEU A 52 0.83 3.58 8.68
C LEU A 52 1.66 2.37 9.14
N LYS A 53 2.87 2.18 8.61
CA LYS A 53 3.82 1.15 9.08
C LYS A 53 4.16 1.29 10.57
N HIS A 54 4.11 2.50 11.13
CA HIS A 54 4.54 2.80 12.50
C HIS A 54 3.39 2.99 13.48
N VAL A 55 2.15 2.76 13.04
CA VAL A 55 0.94 2.99 13.84
C VAL A 55 0.30 1.64 14.15
N PRO A 56 -0.20 1.41 15.39
CA PRO A 56 -0.97 0.22 15.69
C PRO A 56 -2.28 0.22 14.89
N LEU A 57 -2.41 -0.75 13.98
CA LEU A 57 -3.60 -0.93 13.15
C LEU A 57 -4.44 -2.09 13.69
N ALA A 58 -5.75 -1.88 13.78
CA ALA A 58 -6.67 -2.96 14.10
C ALA A 58 -6.69 -4.02 12.99
N GLN A 59 -6.99 -5.27 13.33
CA GLN A 59 -6.94 -6.39 12.37
C GLN A 59 -7.77 -6.12 11.11
N HIS A 60 -9.00 -5.62 11.25
CA HIS A 60 -9.86 -5.26 10.13
C HIS A 60 -9.28 -4.16 9.22
N GLN A 61 -8.51 -3.21 9.77
CA GLN A 61 -7.83 -2.17 8.99
C GLN A 61 -6.66 -2.76 8.20
N ARG A 62 -5.90 -3.66 8.83
CA ARG A 62 -4.81 -4.39 8.18
C ARG A 62 -5.34 -5.20 7.00
N ASP A 63 -6.42 -5.95 7.21
CA ASP A 63 -7.05 -6.79 6.19
C ASP A 63 -7.52 -5.95 5.00
N ARG A 64 -8.23 -4.84 5.25
CA ARG A 64 -8.69 -3.92 4.18
C ARG A 64 -7.53 -3.34 3.38
N LEU A 65 -6.45 -2.93 4.05
CA LEU A 65 -5.26 -2.39 3.39
C LEU A 65 -4.60 -3.45 2.51
N VAL A 66 -4.37 -4.64 3.05
CA VAL A 66 -3.74 -5.76 2.33
C VAL A 66 -4.60 -6.13 1.12
N GLU A 67 -5.89 -6.39 1.32
CA GLU A 67 -6.81 -6.76 0.26
C GLU A 67 -6.83 -5.71 -0.87
N CYS A 68 -6.97 -4.43 -0.52
CA CYS A 68 -6.98 -3.37 -1.52
C CYS A 68 -5.67 -3.29 -2.31
N ILE A 69 -4.53 -3.37 -1.63
CA ILE A 69 -3.22 -3.26 -2.29
C ILE A 69 -2.99 -4.48 -3.18
N LEU A 70 -3.28 -5.70 -2.70
CA LEU A 70 -3.09 -6.92 -3.48
C LEU A 70 -4.06 -7.00 -4.66
N HIS A 71 -5.31 -6.54 -4.51
CA HIS A 71 -6.25 -6.43 -5.61
C HIS A 71 -5.75 -5.50 -6.71
N ARG A 72 -5.13 -4.35 -6.36
CA ARG A 72 -4.49 -3.47 -7.35
C ARG A 72 -3.34 -4.17 -8.08
N LEU A 73 -2.49 -4.90 -7.35
CA LEU A 73 -1.40 -5.66 -7.96
C LEU A 73 -1.93 -6.68 -8.97
N ALA A 74 -2.94 -7.47 -8.59
CA ALA A 74 -3.55 -8.49 -9.43
C ALA A 74 -4.22 -7.90 -10.68
N THR A 75 -4.90 -6.77 -10.55
CA THR A 75 -5.64 -6.14 -11.65
C THR A 75 -4.78 -5.21 -12.53
N GLY A 76 -3.58 -4.84 -12.06
CA GLY A 76 -2.76 -3.82 -12.72
C GLY A 76 -3.25 -2.38 -12.55
N ARG A 77 -4.23 -2.14 -11.67
CA ARG A 77 -4.83 -0.81 -11.44
C ARG A 77 -4.02 0.00 -10.42
N PHE A 78 -2.78 0.34 -10.77
CA PHE A 78 -1.90 1.16 -9.94
C PHE A 78 -1.03 2.11 -10.77
N SER A 79 -0.55 3.18 -10.12
CA SER A 79 0.31 4.19 -10.75
C SER A 79 1.78 4.04 -10.34
N GLU A 80 2.64 4.85 -10.95
CA GLU A 80 4.01 5.03 -10.48
C GLU A 80 4.00 5.42 -8.99
N GLN A 81 4.91 4.83 -8.19
CA GLN A 81 5.00 4.87 -6.70
C GLN A 81 4.21 3.81 -5.92
N PHE A 82 3.69 2.79 -6.58
CA PHE A 82 3.00 1.67 -5.92
C PHE A 82 3.88 0.82 -4.97
N ARG A 83 5.22 0.90 -5.07
CA ARG A 83 6.13 0.10 -4.22
C ARG A 83 5.96 0.36 -2.72
N ASP A 84 5.67 1.59 -2.31
CA ASP A 84 5.46 1.89 -0.89
C ASP A 84 4.19 1.24 -0.32
N GLN A 85 3.16 1.08 -1.16
CA GLN A 85 1.97 0.30 -0.80
C GLN A 85 2.33 -1.19 -0.66
N LEU A 86 3.09 -1.75 -1.60
CA LEU A 86 3.55 -3.14 -1.52
C LEU A 86 4.44 -3.42 -0.31
N ARG A 87 5.29 -2.47 0.10
CA ARG A 87 6.07 -2.56 1.36
C ARG A 87 5.16 -2.66 2.57
N LEU A 88 4.10 -1.83 2.61
CA LEU A 88 3.12 -1.90 3.68
C LEU A 88 2.41 -3.25 3.68
N ALA A 89 1.93 -3.73 2.51
CA ALA A 89 1.29 -5.04 2.42
C ALA A 89 2.20 -6.18 2.90
N LEU A 90 3.48 -6.19 2.50
CA LEU A 90 4.48 -7.16 2.98
C LEU A 90 4.67 -7.11 4.51
N HIS A 91 4.66 -5.90 5.08
CA HIS A 91 4.78 -5.71 6.53
C HIS A 91 3.54 -6.15 7.30
N LEU A 92 2.35 -5.94 6.72
CA LEU A 92 1.07 -6.26 7.37
C LEU A 92 0.72 -7.73 7.25
N ASP A 93 0.92 -8.31 6.07
CA ASP A 93 0.68 -9.73 5.78
C ASP A 93 1.60 -10.22 4.65
N ARG A 94 2.70 -10.83 5.05
CA ARG A 94 3.71 -11.37 4.14
C ARG A 94 3.18 -12.55 3.34
N GLY A 95 2.42 -13.45 3.97
CA GLY A 95 1.95 -14.69 3.34
C GLY A 95 1.04 -14.42 2.16
N ARG A 96 -0.01 -13.60 2.35
CA ARG A 96 -0.92 -13.19 1.27
C ARG A 96 -0.20 -12.41 0.19
N SER A 97 0.73 -11.53 0.58
CA SER A 97 1.51 -10.73 -0.38
C SER A 97 2.37 -11.59 -1.31
N LEU A 98 3.00 -12.64 -0.78
CA LEU A 98 3.80 -13.57 -1.57
C LEU A 98 2.94 -14.41 -2.52
N ALA A 99 1.82 -14.95 -2.03
CA ALA A 99 0.92 -15.75 -2.85
C ALA A 99 0.38 -14.97 -4.06
N VAL A 100 -0.07 -13.72 -3.85
CA VAL A 100 -0.56 -12.87 -4.95
C VAL A 100 0.57 -12.46 -5.89
N ALA A 101 1.78 -12.21 -5.38
CA ALA A 101 2.93 -11.92 -6.24
C ALA A 101 3.32 -13.12 -7.13
N GLN A 102 3.28 -14.35 -6.61
CA GLN A 102 3.51 -15.56 -7.41
C GLN A 102 2.49 -15.66 -8.54
N CYS A 103 1.20 -15.56 -8.21
CA CYS A 103 0.12 -15.57 -9.20
C CYS A 103 0.30 -14.45 -10.25
N ALA A 104 0.57 -13.21 -9.83
CA ALA A 104 0.79 -12.09 -10.74
C ALA A 104 2.06 -12.20 -11.60
N LEU A 105 3.01 -13.06 -11.22
CA LEU A 105 4.19 -13.39 -12.03
C LEU A 105 3.87 -14.43 -13.11
N GLU A 106 3.02 -15.40 -12.79
CA GLU A 106 2.64 -16.50 -13.68
C GLU A 106 1.58 -16.08 -14.72
N VAL A 107 0.53 -15.40 -14.28
CA VAL A 107 -0.64 -15.08 -15.12
C VAL A 107 -0.82 -13.59 -15.40
N GLY A 108 0.01 -12.74 -14.78
CA GLY A 108 -0.12 -11.29 -14.87
C GLY A 108 0.44 -10.69 -16.16
N LYS A 109 0.07 -9.42 -16.41
CA LYS A 109 0.62 -8.61 -17.50
C LYS A 109 2.10 -8.29 -17.22
N PRO A 110 2.92 -7.97 -18.23
CA PRO A 110 4.34 -7.66 -18.02
C PRO A 110 4.61 -6.57 -16.96
N HIS A 111 3.73 -5.56 -16.88
CA HIS A 111 3.87 -4.51 -15.88
C HIS A 111 3.55 -5.00 -14.46
N THR A 112 2.56 -5.89 -14.25
CA THR A 112 2.27 -6.47 -12.93
C THR A 112 3.36 -7.45 -12.51
N ALA A 113 3.83 -8.28 -13.45
CA ALA A 113 4.92 -9.22 -13.24
C ALA A 113 6.21 -8.53 -12.77
N ARG A 114 6.51 -7.31 -13.29
CA ARG A 114 7.65 -6.51 -12.83
C ARG A 114 7.54 -6.14 -11.35
N TYR A 115 6.35 -5.77 -10.87
CA TYR A 115 6.13 -5.44 -9.46
C TYR A 115 6.05 -6.71 -8.60
N ALA A 116 5.50 -7.80 -9.11
CA ALA A 116 5.51 -9.10 -8.46
C ALA A 116 6.93 -9.60 -8.18
N ARG A 117 7.83 -9.56 -9.18
CA ARG A 117 9.26 -9.89 -8.96
C ARG A 117 9.90 -9.02 -7.89
N TRP A 118 9.57 -7.73 -7.87
CA TRP A 118 10.06 -6.82 -6.85
C TRP A 118 9.58 -7.23 -5.45
N VAL A 119 8.31 -7.62 -5.28
CA VAL A 119 7.77 -8.15 -4.02
C VAL A 119 8.51 -9.41 -3.58
N LEU A 120 8.68 -10.38 -4.49
CA LEU A 120 9.34 -11.65 -4.20
C LEU A 120 10.81 -11.46 -3.78
N SER A 121 11.53 -10.56 -4.44
CA SER A 121 12.91 -10.21 -4.08
C SER A 121 12.99 -9.52 -2.71
N HIS A 122 12.12 -8.54 -2.42
CA HIS A 122 12.20 -7.76 -1.19
C HIS A 122 11.63 -8.50 0.03
N ALA A 123 10.87 -9.57 -0.17
CA ALA A 123 10.50 -10.43 0.93
C ALA A 123 11.74 -11.11 1.53
N VAL A 124 12.73 -11.48 0.71
CA VAL A 124 13.97 -12.15 1.16
C VAL A 124 14.79 -11.23 2.08
N ASP A 125 14.93 -9.95 1.70
CA ASP A 125 15.72 -8.97 2.47
C ASP A 125 15.16 -8.70 3.88
N ALA A 126 13.84 -8.82 4.07
CA ALA A 126 13.22 -8.65 5.39
C ALA A 126 13.56 -9.76 6.40
N MET A 127 14.30 -10.81 6.01
CA MET A 127 14.85 -11.82 6.94
C MET A 127 16.24 -11.47 7.48
N VAL A 128 16.95 -10.50 6.89
CA VAL A 128 18.37 -10.21 7.20
C VAL A 128 18.54 -8.94 8.07
N GLY A 129 17.44 -8.27 8.43
CA GLY A 129 17.45 -6.92 9.04
C GLY A 129 17.13 -6.82 10.53
N ASP A 130 17.19 -7.91 11.29
CA ASP A 130 17.17 -7.88 12.77
C ASP A 130 18.52 -8.43 13.27
N GLY A 131 19.51 -7.55 13.30
CA GLY A 131 20.85 -7.77 13.87
C GLY A 131 21.36 -6.50 14.52
#